data_AF-A0A0G0XKQ8-F1
#
_entry.id   AF-A0A0G0XKQ8-F1
#
_cell.length_a   1.000
_cell.length_b   1.000
_cell.length_c   1.000
_cell.angle_alpha   90.00
_cell.angle_beta   90.00
_cell.angle_gamma   90.00
#
_symmetry.space_group_name_H-M   'P 1'
#
loop_
_entity.id
_entity.type
_entity.pdbx_description
1 polymer ?
#
loop_
_entity_poly.entity_id
_entity_poly.type
_entity_poly.pdbx_seq_one_letter_code
_entity_poly.pdbx_strand_id
1 'polypeptide(L)'
;MEIQIVKKEFMHREICSMCFLASFGMALRIPFYKKGINREPIKEYFREELWNLIDRYSSRQVEDKEHIELIVTIKNEVNNKFSEQLSREGITFGRAQKLINLYLKYMWVCGYIKEPPHCPIDSQVIGKLGQEFNGVGMISMKRKNYDRIIEAIREMAGGQSIAEWELTFFNKISKR
;
A
#
# COMPACT_ATOMS: atom_id res chain seq x y z
N MET A 1 -29.61 6.29 -0.84
CA MET A 1 -28.69 5.24 -0.32
C MET A 1 -27.94 4.59 -1.47
N GLU A 2 -28.62 4.17 -2.54
CA GLU A 2 -28.04 3.55 -3.74
C GLU A 2 -26.94 4.37 -4.44
N ILE A 3 -27.15 5.69 -4.64
CA ILE A 3 -26.15 6.54 -5.32
C ILE A 3 -24.83 6.69 -4.55
N GLN A 4 -24.85 6.56 -3.22
CA GLN A 4 -23.61 6.66 -2.42
C GLN A 4 -22.77 5.39 -2.54
N ILE A 5 -23.43 4.23 -2.66
CA ILE A 5 -22.76 2.95 -2.91
C ILE A 5 -22.11 2.98 -4.30
N VAL A 6 -22.86 3.39 -5.33
CA VAL A 6 -22.35 3.51 -6.71
C VAL A 6 -21.15 4.48 -6.79
N LYS A 7 -21.20 5.60 -6.07
CA LYS A 7 -20.07 6.54 -5.98
C LYS A 7 -18.84 5.90 -5.34
N LYS A 8 -19.03 5.16 -4.25
CA LYS A 8 -17.94 4.46 -3.54
C LYS A 8 -17.31 3.38 -4.42
N GLU A 9 -18.11 2.60 -5.14
CA GLU A 9 -17.64 1.59 -6.09
C GLU A 9 -16.84 2.21 -7.25
N PHE A 10 -17.33 3.32 -7.81
CA PHE A 10 -16.59 4.09 -8.81
C PHE A 10 -15.23 4.52 -8.26
N MET A 11 -15.21 5.16 -7.08
CA MET A 11 -13.96 5.63 -6.46
C MET A 11 -12.99 4.49 -6.19
N HIS A 12 -13.49 3.36 -5.69
CA HIS A 12 -12.68 2.16 -5.48
C HIS A 12 -11.98 1.70 -6.75
N ARG A 13 -12.71 1.59 -7.86
CA ARG A 13 -12.12 1.16 -9.14
C ARG A 13 -11.03 2.11 -9.64
N GLU A 14 -11.26 3.42 -9.55
CA GLU A 14 -10.29 4.43 -9.98
C GLU A 14 -9.06 4.44 -9.06
N ILE A 15 -9.27 4.37 -7.74
CA ILE A 15 -8.18 4.29 -6.75
C ILE A 15 -7.35 3.03 -6.96
N CYS A 16 -7.96 1.86 -7.13
CA CYS A 16 -7.24 0.62 -7.42
C CYS A 16 -6.36 0.76 -8.66
N SER A 17 -6.85 1.41 -9.72
CA SER A 17 -6.08 1.65 -10.94
C SER A 17 -4.83 2.50 -10.67
N MET A 18 -4.96 3.57 -9.89
CA MET A 18 -3.81 4.40 -9.45
C MET A 18 -2.84 3.60 -8.58
N CYS A 19 -3.34 2.83 -7.62
CA CYS A 19 -2.53 2.01 -6.73
C CYS A 19 -1.76 0.92 -7.49
N PHE A 20 -2.38 0.27 -8.49
CA PHE A 20 -1.72 -0.71 -9.34
C PHE A 20 -0.59 -0.08 -10.17
N LEU A 21 -0.80 1.11 -10.72
CA LEU A 21 0.26 1.84 -11.42
C LEU A 21 1.42 2.16 -10.46
N ALA A 22 1.13 2.67 -9.27
CA ALA A 22 2.15 3.06 -8.29
C ALA A 22 2.94 1.87 -7.69
N SER A 23 2.30 0.71 -7.53
CA SER A 23 2.90 -0.47 -6.87
C SER A 23 3.47 -1.49 -7.86
N PHE A 24 2.91 -1.59 -9.07
CA PHE A 24 3.31 -2.59 -10.07
C PHE A 24 3.90 -1.98 -11.34
N GLY A 25 3.82 -0.66 -11.53
CA GLY A 25 4.21 0.04 -12.76
C GLY A 25 5.71 0.05 -13.09
N MET A 26 6.60 -0.40 -12.18
CA MET A 26 8.05 -0.50 -12.44
C MET A 26 8.44 -1.67 -13.36
N ALA A 27 7.53 -2.13 -14.22
CA ALA A 27 7.65 -3.35 -15.00
C ALA A 27 8.90 -3.45 -15.90
N LEU A 28 9.46 -2.30 -16.33
CA LEU A 28 10.68 -2.26 -17.13
C LEU A 28 11.97 -2.52 -16.34
N ARG A 29 11.99 -2.16 -15.04
CA ARG A 29 13.17 -2.37 -14.17
C ARG A 29 13.03 -3.63 -13.34
N ILE A 30 11.83 -3.87 -12.83
CA ILE A 30 11.53 -5.00 -11.96
C ILE A 30 10.11 -5.49 -12.28
N PRO A 31 9.97 -6.49 -13.18
CA PRO A 31 8.69 -7.04 -13.54
C PRO A 31 7.94 -7.56 -12.31
N PHE A 32 6.63 -7.29 -12.24
CA PHE A 32 5.74 -7.94 -11.28
C PHE A 32 5.04 -9.15 -11.89
N TYR A 33 4.66 -9.04 -13.16
CA TYR A 33 4.02 -10.10 -13.93
C TYR A 33 5.03 -10.81 -14.83
N LYS A 34 4.80 -12.10 -15.13
CA LYS A 34 5.47 -12.76 -16.25
C LYS A 34 5.03 -12.12 -17.58
N LYS A 35 5.87 -12.24 -18.61
CA LYS A 35 5.56 -11.73 -19.96
C LYS A 35 4.40 -12.52 -20.56
N GLY A 36 3.48 -11.84 -21.23
CA GLY A 36 2.38 -12.47 -21.98
C GLY A 36 1.21 -13.00 -21.15
N ILE A 37 1.19 -12.77 -19.84
CA ILE A 37 0.09 -13.26 -18.98
C ILE A 37 -1.12 -12.32 -18.99
N ASN A 38 -2.32 -12.90 -18.86
CA ASN A 38 -3.52 -12.15 -18.53
C ASN A 38 -3.45 -11.66 -17.07
N ARG A 39 -3.40 -10.33 -16.89
CA ARG A 39 -3.23 -9.68 -15.58
C ARG A 39 -4.55 -9.50 -14.83
N GLU A 40 -5.67 -9.61 -15.52
CA GLU A 40 -6.97 -9.24 -14.97
C GLU A 40 -7.39 -10.09 -13.77
N PRO A 41 -7.20 -11.42 -13.75
CA PRO A 41 -7.55 -12.23 -12.57
C PRO A 41 -6.81 -11.80 -11.30
N ILE A 42 -5.56 -11.34 -11.42
CA ILE A 42 -4.76 -10.86 -10.28
C ILE A 42 -5.28 -9.48 -9.83
N LYS A 43 -5.62 -8.61 -10.79
CA LYS A 43 -6.16 -7.28 -10.48
C LYS A 43 -7.52 -7.38 -9.81
N GLU A 44 -8.39 -8.28 -10.29
CA GLU A 44 -9.70 -8.51 -9.70
C GLU A 44 -9.60 -9.00 -8.27
N TYR A 45 -8.72 -9.98 -8.02
CA TYR A 45 -8.40 -10.41 -6.66
C TYR A 45 -7.98 -9.23 -5.76
N PHE A 46 -7.09 -8.36 -6.23
CA PHE A 46 -6.71 -7.20 -5.43
C PHE A 46 -7.86 -6.20 -5.23
N ARG A 47 -8.75 -6.01 -6.20
CA ARG A 47 -9.93 -5.14 -6.02
C ARG A 47 -10.83 -5.69 -4.91
N GLU A 48 -11.16 -6.98 -4.97
CA GLU A 48 -11.95 -7.65 -3.93
C GLU A 48 -11.29 -7.54 -2.55
N GLU A 49 -10.00 -7.89 -2.44
CA GLU A 49 -9.28 -7.83 -1.16
C GLU A 49 -9.21 -6.40 -0.60
N LEU A 50 -8.92 -5.41 -1.45
CA LEU A 50 -8.87 -4.01 -1.02
C LEU A 50 -10.26 -3.47 -0.66
N TRP A 51 -11.32 -3.90 -1.34
CA TRP A 51 -12.69 -3.55 -0.97
C TRP A 51 -13.05 -4.10 0.42
N ASN A 52 -12.68 -5.35 0.71
CA ASN A 52 -12.90 -5.98 2.01
C ASN A 52 -12.19 -5.26 3.16
N LEU A 53 -11.12 -4.51 2.88
CA LEU A 53 -10.48 -3.67 3.90
C LEU A 53 -11.37 -2.51 4.34
N ILE A 54 -12.27 -2.00 3.49
CA ILE A 54 -13.02 -0.80 3.84
C ILE A 54 -13.83 -1.01 5.12
N ASP A 55 -14.56 -2.12 5.23
CA ASP A 55 -15.41 -2.39 6.40
C ASP A 55 -14.60 -2.54 7.70
N ARG A 56 -13.41 -3.15 7.59
CA ARG A 56 -12.50 -3.31 8.72
C ARG A 56 -11.98 -1.96 9.23
N TYR A 57 -11.55 -1.09 8.32
CA TYR A 57 -10.94 0.20 8.67
C TYR A 57 -11.98 1.32 8.89
N SER A 58 -13.23 1.15 8.45
CA SER A 58 -14.31 2.09 8.77
C SER A 58 -14.91 1.84 10.15
N SER A 59 -14.97 0.58 10.60
CA SER A 59 -15.62 0.21 11.87
C SER A 59 -14.78 0.60 13.10
N ARG A 60 -13.46 0.45 13.05
CA ARG A 60 -12.58 0.71 14.21
C ARG A 60 -11.18 1.18 13.81
N GLN A 61 -10.42 1.64 14.82
CA GLN A 61 -8.99 1.83 14.68
C GLN A 61 -8.32 0.45 14.56
N VAL A 62 -7.42 0.31 13.59
CA VAL A 62 -6.62 -0.90 13.37
C VAL A 62 -5.24 -0.67 13.96
N GLU A 63 -4.78 -1.60 14.79
CA GLU A 63 -3.47 -1.55 15.43
C GLU A 63 -2.36 -2.02 14.48
N ASP A 64 -1.14 -1.55 14.71
CA ASP A 64 0.07 -1.89 13.94
C ASP A 64 0.23 -3.38 13.66
N LYS A 65 0.15 -4.19 14.72
CA LYS A 65 0.41 -5.62 14.63
C LYS A 65 -0.57 -6.29 13.68
N GLU A 66 -1.85 -5.94 13.81
CA GLU A 66 -2.90 -6.46 12.94
C GLU A 66 -2.70 -6.00 11.49
N HIS A 67 -2.37 -4.72 11.30
CA HIS A 67 -2.13 -4.16 9.98
C HIS A 67 -0.92 -4.82 9.28
N ILE A 68 0.17 -5.05 9.99
CA ILE A 68 1.35 -5.77 9.47
C ILE A 68 1.02 -7.22 9.15
N GLU A 69 0.26 -7.90 10.01
CA GLU A 69 -0.18 -9.28 9.78
C GLU A 69 -1.06 -9.37 8.52
N LEU A 70 -1.97 -8.41 8.31
CA LEU A 70 -2.76 -8.30 7.09
C LEU A 70 -1.87 -8.18 5.84
N ILE A 71 -0.86 -7.31 5.86
CA ILE A 71 0.10 -7.16 4.75
C ILE A 71 0.79 -8.50 4.45
N VAL A 72 1.23 -9.21 5.49
CA VAL A 72 1.90 -10.52 5.34
C VAL A 72 0.95 -11.56 4.76
N THR A 73 -0.29 -11.60 5.24
CA THR A 73 -1.33 -12.54 4.77
C THR A 73 -1.62 -12.33 3.28
N ILE A 74 -1.99 -11.12 2.87
CA ILE A 74 -2.29 -10.81 1.46
C ILE A 74 -1.08 -11.10 0.58
N LYS A 75 0.13 -10.73 1.02
CA LYS A 75 1.37 -11.05 0.29
C LYS A 75 1.53 -12.56 0.07
N ASN A 76 1.30 -13.37 1.10
CA ASN A 76 1.50 -14.82 1.02
C ASN A 76 0.41 -15.47 0.16
N GLU A 77 -0.85 -15.07 0.32
CA GLU A 77 -1.98 -15.58 -0.48
C GLU A 77 -1.79 -15.31 -1.96
N VAL A 78 -1.41 -14.09 -2.34
CA VAL A 78 -1.13 -13.72 -3.74
C VAL A 78 0.01 -14.55 -4.32
N ASN A 79 1.10 -14.72 -3.56
CA ASN A 79 2.23 -15.53 -4.02
C ASN A 79 1.86 -17.00 -4.17
N ASN A 80 1.00 -17.53 -3.30
CA ASN A 80 0.54 -18.92 -3.40
C ASN A 80 -0.43 -19.10 -4.58
N LYS A 81 -1.44 -18.23 -4.69
CA LYS A 81 -2.53 -18.31 -5.67
C LYS A 81 -2.09 -18.00 -7.10
N PHE A 82 -1.10 -17.12 -7.28
CA PHE A 82 -0.69 -16.62 -8.59
C PHE A 82 0.80 -16.85 -8.91
N SER A 83 1.46 -17.79 -8.23
CA SER A 83 2.89 -18.10 -8.43
C SER A 83 3.26 -18.32 -9.90
N GLU A 84 2.36 -18.92 -10.69
CA GLU A 84 2.58 -19.20 -12.10
C GLU A 84 2.50 -17.95 -12.99
N GLN A 85 1.79 -16.91 -12.57
CA GLN A 85 1.61 -15.67 -13.32
C GLN A 85 2.57 -14.55 -12.88
N LEU A 86 3.10 -14.63 -11.65
CA LEU A 86 4.00 -13.64 -11.09
C LEU A 86 5.45 -13.85 -11.53
N SER A 87 6.22 -12.77 -11.60
CA SER A 87 7.67 -12.86 -11.83
C SER A 87 8.35 -13.61 -10.67
N ARG A 88 9.64 -13.94 -10.83
CA ARG A 88 10.41 -14.74 -9.86
C ARG A 88 10.30 -14.25 -8.41
N GLU A 89 10.27 -12.94 -8.20
CA GLU A 89 10.20 -12.32 -6.87
C GLU A 89 8.79 -12.31 -6.27
N GLY A 90 7.76 -12.61 -7.07
CA GLY A 90 6.38 -12.53 -6.65
C GLY A 90 5.95 -11.11 -6.25
N ILE A 91 4.95 -11.05 -5.37
CA ILE A 91 4.70 -9.84 -4.58
C ILE A 91 5.65 -9.81 -3.38
N THR A 92 6.51 -8.80 -3.36
CA THR A 92 7.41 -8.52 -2.25
C THR A 92 6.67 -7.81 -1.12
N PHE A 93 7.24 -7.80 0.10
CA PHE A 93 6.66 -7.05 1.21
C PHE A 93 6.54 -5.56 0.86
N GLY A 94 7.57 -4.98 0.23
CA GLY A 94 7.55 -3.58 -0.20
C GLY A 94 6.44 -3.25 -1.21
N ARG A 95 6.10 -4.17 -2.12
CA ARG A 95 4.94 -4.02 -3.03
C ARG A 95 3.61 -4.12 -2.29
N ALA A 96 3.47 -5.12 -1.41
CA ALA A 96 2.25 -5.35 -0.65
C ALA A 96 1.90 -4.18 0.26
N GLN A 97 2.84 -3.73 1.10
CA GLN A 97 2.61 -2.57 1.98
C GLN A 97 2.30 -1.31 1.17
N LYS A 98 2.99 -1.08 0.05
CA LYS A 98 2.76 0.12 -0.77
C LYS A 98 1.35 0.11 -1.35
N LEU A 99 0.91 -1.02 -1.89
CA LEU A 99 -0.44 -1.19 -2.45
C LEU A 99 -1.51 -0.93 -1.39
N ILE A 100 -1.42 -1.64 -0.26
CA ILE A 100 -2.41 -1.59 0.82
C ILE A 100 -2.46 -0.18 1.41
N ASN A 101 -1.31 0.39 1.78
CA ASN A 101 -1.27 1.66 2.49
C ASN A 101 -1.64 2.84 1.58
N LEU A 102 -1.29 2.78 0.30
CA LEU A 102 -1.70 3.80 -0.65
C LEU A 102 -3.22 3.76 -0.88
N TYR A 103 -3.80 2.56 -0.98
CA TYR A 103 -5.26 2.39 -1.08
C TYR A 103 -5.96 2.95 0.16
N LEU A 104 -5.50 2.59 1.36
CA LEU A 104 -6.06 3.08 2.62
C LEU A 104 -5.92 4.60 2.74
N LYS A 105 -4.77 5.18 2.34
CA LYS A 105 -4.60 6.64 2.27
C LYS A 105 -5.68 7.30 1.42
N TYR A 106 -5.91 6.81 0.20
CA TYR A 106 -6.95 7.39 -0.67
C TYR A 106 -8.35 7.24 -0.07
N MET A 107 -8.68 6.06 0.48
CA MET A 107 -9.98 5.83 1.10
C MET A 107 -10.21 6.73 2.33
N TRP A 108 -9.16 6.97 3.12
CA TRP A 108 -9.21 7.89 4.26
C TRP A 108 -9.38 9.33 3.82
N VAL A 109 -8.59 9.80 2.84
CA VAL A 109 -8.71 11.17 2.29
C VAL A 109 -10.08 11.41 1.66
N CYS A 110 -10.71 10.38 1.09
CA CYS A 110 -12.08 10.46 0.58
C CYS A 110 -13.17 10.31 1.67
N GLY A 111 -12.80 10.10 2.95
CA GLY A 111 -13.73 10.01 4.07
C GLY A 111 -14.47 8.67 4.20
N TYR A 112 -13.99 7.61 3.55
CA TYR A 112 -14.64 6.28 3.58
C TYR A 112 -14.21 5.40 4.75
N ILE A 113 -13.04 5.65 5.32
CA ILE A 113 -12.48 4.89 6.45
C ILE A 113 -11.93 5.83 7.52
N LYS A 114 -11.67 5.29 8.71
CA LYS A 114 -10.91 5.98 9.76
C LYS A 114 -9.43 6.09 9.36
N GLU A 115 -8.69 6.89 10.11
CA GLU A 115 -7.27 7.10 9.86
C GLU A 115 -6.50 5.76 9.88
N PRO A 116 -5.73 5.42 8.83
CA PRO A 116 -4.95 4.19 8.81
C PRO A 116 -3.75 4.31 9.76
N PRO A 117 -3.33 3.21 10.41
CA PRO A 117 -2.21 3.25 11.36
C PRO A 117 -0.89 3.62 10.68
N HIS A 118 -0.71 3.22 9.42
CA HIS A 118 0.53 3.40 8.66
C HIS A 118 0.27 4.15 7.33
N CYS A 119 1.36 4.63 6.73
CA CYS A 119 1.37 5.30 5.42
C CYS A 119 2.10 4.46 4.35
N PRO A 120 1.93 4.78 3.05
CA PRO A 120 2.69 4.10 1.99
C PRO A 120 4.17 4.44 2.06
N ILE A 121 5.01 3.41 2.20
CA ILE A 121 6.47 3.58 2.19
C ILE A 121 7.00 3.47 0.76
N ASP A 122 7.52 4.57 0.23
CA ASP A 122 8.18 4.62 -1.08
C ASP A 122 9.59 5.22 -0.98
N SER A 123 10.24 5.41 -2.13
CA SER A 123 11.59 5.96 -2.19
C SER A 123 11.68 7.41 -1.67
N GLN A 124 10.60 8.19 -1.74
CA GLN A 124 10.57 9.56 -1.25
C GLN A 124 10.48 9.57 0.28
N VAL A 125 9.63 8.72 0.85
CA VAL A 125 9.56 8.52 2.31
C VAL A 125 10.89 8.00 2.85
N ILE A 126 11.46 6.97 2.23
CA ILE A 126 12.76 6.41 2.64
C ILE A 126 13.87 7.46 2.54
N GLY A 127 13.90 8.23 1.45
CA GLY A 127 14.88 9.31 1.26
C GLY A 127 14.76 10.42 2.31
N LYS A 128 13.58 10.59 2.93
CA LYS A 128 13.35 11.56 4.00
C LYS A 128 13.85 11.09 5.36
N LEU A 129 13.84 9.78 5.63
CA LEU A 129 14.24 9.20 6.92
C LEU A 129 15.77 9.17 7.13
N GLY A 130 16.56 9.21 6.06
CA GLY A 130 18.01 9.35 6.13
C GLY A 130 18.79 8.11 5.70
N GLN A 131 20.11 8.15 5.86
CA GLN A 131 21.02 7.19 5.22
C GLN A 131 20.91 5.76 5.74
N GLU A 132 20.39 5.54 6.96
CA GLU A 132 20.28 4.20 7.55
C GLU A 132 19.33 3.27 6.78
N PHE A 133 18.36 3.85 6.04
CA PHE A 133 17.40 3.12 5.22
C PHE A 133 17.80 3.10 3.74
N ASN A 134 18.96 3.65 3.39
CA ASN A 134 19.47 3.59 2.02
C ASN A 134 19.63 2.13 1.58
N GLY A 135 19.12 1.81 0.39
CA GLY A 135 19.12 0.44 -0.14
C GLY A 135 17.95 -0.43 0.33
N VAL A 136 17.17 0.01 1.33
CA VAL A 136 15.83 -0.53 1.52
C VAL A 136 14.94 0.02 0.41
N GLY A 137 14.33 -0.89 -0.34
CA GLY A 137 13.47 -0.53 -1.45
C GLY A 137 12.37 -1.55 -1.65
N MET A 138 11.57 -1.35 -2.70
CA MET A 138 10.36 -2.13 -2.93
C MET A 138 10.61 -3.65 -2.98
N ILE A 139 11.80 -4.09 -3.43
CA ILE A 139 12.16 -5.52 -3.52
C ILE A 139 12.87 -6.03 -2.27
N SER A 140 13.82 -5.25 -1.73
CA SER A 140 14.65 -5.66 -0.59
C SER A 140 13.97 -5.48 0.77
N MET A 141 12.83 -4.77 0.82
CA MET A 141 12.10 -4.53 2.07
C MET A 141 11.60 -5.85 2.66
N LYS A 142 11.98 -6.07 3.92
CA LYS A 142 11.49 -7.15 4.78
C LYS A 142 10.69 -6.53 5.92
N ARG A 143 9.89 -7.35 6.61
CA ARG A 143 9.11 -6.94 7.80
C ARG A 143 9.97 -6.17 8.82
N LYS A 144 11.14 -6.70 9.21
CA LYS A 144 12.05 -6.03 10.14
C LYS A 144 12.48 -4.63 9.68
N ASN A 145 12.66 -4.42 8.38
CA ASN A 145 13.00 -3.09 7.84
C ASN A 145 11.78 -2.16 7.93
N TYR A 146 10.60 -2.69 7.62
CA TYR A 146 9.35 -1.96 7.70
C TYR A 146 9.04 -1.51 9.12
N ASP A 147 9.18 -2.38 10.12
CA ASP A 147 8.95 -2.04 11.52
C ASP A 147 9.85 -0.88 11.96
N ARG A 148 11.15 -0.93 11.61
CA ARG A 148 12.10 0.17 11.89
C ARG A 148 11.73 1.47 11.18
N ILE A 149 11.24 1.39 9.95
CA ILE A 149 10.80 2.55 9.18
C ILE A 149 9.58 3.21 9.84
N ILE A 150 8.62 2.40 10.29
CA ILE A 150 7.41 2.88 10.97
C ILE A 150 7.80 3.62 12.26
N GLU A 151 8.69 3.07 13.06
CA GLU A 151 9.21 3.76 14.27
C GLU A 151 9.94 5.06 13.92
N ALA A 152 10.82 5.06 12.92
CA ALA A 152 11.52 6.27 12.50
C ALA A 152 10.56 7.37 12.00
N ILE A 153 9.44 6.98 11.35
CA ILE A 153 8.39 7.93 10.96
C ILE A 153 7.68 8.49 12.20
N ARG A 154 7.36 7.66 13.20
CA ARG A 154 6.74 8.14 14.45
C ARG A 154 7.58 9.19 15.15
N GLU A 155 8.87 8.92 15.27
CA GLU A 155 9.82 9.87 15.85
C GLU A 155 9.85 11.19 15.05
N MET A 156 9.88 11.10 13.72
CA MET A 156 9.89 12.26 12.83
C MET A 156 8.55 13.03 12.80
N ALA A 157 7.44 12.34 13.02
CA ALA A 157 6.10 12.92 13.00
C ALA A 157 5.86 13.87 14.18
N GLY A 158 6.66 13.78 15.25
CA GLY A 158 6.68 14.78 16.33
C GLY A 158 5.33 14.98 17.01
N GLY A 159 4.54 13.91 17.15
CA GLY A 159 3.20 13.93 17.73
C GLY A 159 2.04 13.92 16.72
N GLN A 160 2.30 14.09 15.43
CA GLN A 160 1.32 13.80 14.38
C GLN A 160 1.15 12.29 14.19
N SER A 161 0.01 11.86 13.65
CA SER A 161 -0.12 10.48 13.19
C SER A 161 0.80 10.21 12.00
N ILE A 162 1.16 8.95 11.77
CA ILE A 162 1.97 8.53 10.62
C ILE A 162 1.28 8.90 9.30
N ALA A 163 -0.04 8.75 9.24
CA ALA A 163 -0.85 9.06 8.06
C ALA A 163 -0.88 10.57 7.77
N GLU A 164 -1.07 11.41 8.79
CA GLU A 164 -1.07 12.88 8.66
C GLU A 164 0.31 13.42 8.26
N TRP A 165 1.37 12.90 8.87
CA TRP A 165 2.74 13.27 8.54
C TRP A 165 3.03 13.01 7.07
N GLU A 166 2.71 11.80 6.58
CA GLU A 166 2.98 11.42 5.19
C GLU A 166 2.10 12.23 4.22
N LEU A 167 0.83 12.47 4.53
CA LEU A 167 -0.05 13.28 3.68
C LEU A 167 0.49 14.72 3.55
N THR A 168 0.96 15.30 4.65
CA THR A 168 1.57 16.63 4.67
C THR A 168 2.89 16.65 3.89
N PHE A 169 3.73 15.63 4.08
CA PHE A 169 4.99 15.47 3.36
C PHE A 169 4.75 15.36 1.85
N PHE A 170 3.83 14.49 1.42
CA PHE A 170 3.43 14.29 0.04
C PHE A 170 2.98 15.60 -0.62
N ASN A 171 2.09 16.36 0.04
CA ASN A 171 1.61 17.64 -0.49
C ASN A 171 2.71 18.70 -0.60
N LYS A 172 3.76 18.64 0.23
CA LYS A 172 4.92 19.55 0.12
C LYS A 172 5.81 19.22 -1.06
N ILE A 173 6.02 17.94 -1.35
CA ILE A 173 6.88 17.51 -2.47
C ILE A 173 6.18 17.64 -3.83
N SER A 174 4.86 17.45 -3.91
CA SER A 174 4.10 17.56 -5.16
C SER A 174 3.85 18.99 -5.63
N LYS A 175 4.09 20.00 -4.78
CA LYS A 175 3.99 21.43 -5.13
C LYS A 175 5.29 22.01 -5.69
N ARG A 176 6.33 21.19 -5.89
CA ARG A 176 7.59 21.54 -6.53
C ARG A 176 7.60 21.03 -7.97
#